data_AF-A0A5J9SJS8-F1
#
_entry.id   AF-A0A5J9SJS8-F1
#
_cell.length_a   1.000
_cell.length_b   1.000
_cell.length_c   1.000
_cell.angle_alpha   90.00
_cell.angle_beta   90.00
_cell.angle_gamma   90.00
#
_symmetry.space_group_name_H-M   'P 1'
#
loop_
_entity.id
_entity.type
_entity.pdbx_description
1 polymer ?
#
loop_
_entity_poly.entity_id
_entity_poly.type
_entity_poly.pdbx_seq_one_letter_code
_entity_poly.pdbx_strand_id
1 'polypeptide(L)'
;MLPTREGWLRPLSLSQGCWLTPQAHKNAMLVQAQFQPRADDIILATYPKGLTMRYWKQSVIEHDRILFLKYDEMMADPTKHVKMLAEFLRVPFTSEEERANVPEEVVRLCSFDNLKGLHSAGRSDRVGGLPMDNFFRSGKVGDWRNHLTEEMATKLDRIVEKKLKGSGLAF
;
A
#
# COMPACT_ATOMS: atom_id res chain seq x y z
N MET A 1 17.09 -23.30 13.98
CA MET A 1 16.90 -22.69 12.64
C MET A 1 15.44 -22.30 12.49
N LEU A 2 15.12 -21.18 11.83
CA LEU A 2 13.73 -20.82 11.54
C LEU A 2 13.12 -21.80 10.51
N PRO A 3 11.80 -22.08 10.55
CA PRO A 3 11.15 -22.87 9.51
C PRO A 3 11.36 -22.25 8.13
N THR A 4 11.69 -23.09 7.14
CA THR A 4 11.89 -22.67 5.75
C THR A 4 10.89 -23.35 4.82
N ARG A 5 10.54 -22.68 3.71
CA ARG A 5 9.78 -23.29 2.61
C ARG A 5 10.27 -22.77 1.27
N GLU A 6 9.98 -23.54 0.22
CA GLU A 6 10.16 -23.10 -1.16
C GLU A 6 9.36 -21.82 -1.44
N GLY A 7 10.00 -20.87 -2.11
CA GLY A 7 9.38 -19.64 -2.60
C GLY A 7 9.51 -19.55 -4.11
N TRP A 8 8.88 -18.56 -4.72
CA TRP A 8 8.79 -18.47 -6.19
C TRP A 8 10.15 -18.19 -6.85
N LEU A 9 10.99 -17.38 -6.20
CA LEU A 9 12.33 -17.02 -6.71
C LEU A 9 13.44 -17.45 -5.75
N ARG A 10 13.17 -17.48 -4.45
CA ARG A 10 14.12 -17.78 -3.38
C ARG A 10 13.39 -18.45 -2.21
N PRO A 11 14.07 -19.27 -1.40
CA PRO A 11 13.51 -19.83 -0.18
C PRO A 11 13.01 -18.74 0.77
N LEU A 12 11.95 -19.06 1.52
CA LEU A 12 11.35 -18.17 2.52
C LEU A 12 11.58 -18.74 3.92
N SER A 13 11.85 -17.86 4.88
CA SER A 13 11.93 -18.20 6.30
C SER A 13 10.74 -17.60 7.06
N LEU A 14 10.15 -18.36 7.97
CA LEU A 14 9.08 -17.88 8.83
C LEU A 14 9.66 -17.07 10.00
N SER A 15 9.32 -15.78 10.08
CA SER A 15 9.70 -14.89 11.19
C SER A 15 8.51 -14.02 11.58
N GLN A 16 8.20 -13.95 12.87
CA GLN A 16 7.09 -13.15 13.43
C GLN A 16 5.74 -13.36 12.69
N GLY A 17 5.46 -14.62 12.29
CA GLY A 17 4.23 -14.98 11.57
C GLY A 17 4.22 -14.64 10.07
N CYS A 18 5.31 -14.08 9.54
CA CYS A 18 5.46 -13.72 8.13
C CYS A 18 6.53 -14.57 7.42
N TRP A 19 6.24 -14.96 6.19
CA TRP A 19 7.22 -15.63 5.33
C TRP A 19 8.04 -14.58 4.59
N LEU A 20 9.33 -14.48 4.92
CA LEU A 20 10.22 -13.45 4.41
C LEU A 20 11.37 -14.07 3.61
N THR A 21 11.86 -13.34 2.61
CA THR A 21 13.16 -13.68 2.01
C THR A 21 14.28 -13.42 3.03
N PRO A 22 15.43 -14.09 2.93
CA PRO A 22 16.55 -13.86 3.84
C PRO A 22 16.97 -12.39 3.93
N GLN A 23 16.94 -11.68 2.80
CA GLN A 23 17.26 -10.24 2.76
C GLN A 23 16.20 -9.41 3.50
N ALA A 24 14.91 -9.67 3.27
CA ALA A 24 13.84 -8.96 3.96
C ALA A 24 13.90 -9.21 5.48
N HIS A 25 14.22 -10.44 5.90
CA HIS A 25 14.41 -10.76 7.31
C HIS A 25 15.60 -9.98 7.91
N LYS A 26 16.76 -9.98 7.24
CA LYS A 26 17.93 -9.20 7.68
C LYS A 26 17.61 -7.71 7.80
N ASN A 27 16.92 -7.15 6.80
CA ASN A 27 16.51 -5.74 6.81
C ASN A 27 15.53 -5.44 7.95
N ALA A 28 14.56 -6.32 8.20
CA ALA A 28 13.61 -6.16 9.30
C ALA A 28 14.32 -6.16 10.67
N MET A 29 15.29 -7.06 10.87
CA MET A 29 16.11 -7.08 12.10
C MET A 29 16.94 -5.81 12.25
N LEU A 30 17.49 -5.29 11.16
CA LEU A 30 18.26 -4.04 11.18
C LEU A 30 17.40 -2.84 11.57
N VAL A 31 16.22 -2.70 10.96
CA VAL A 31 15.25 -1.64 11.31
C VAL A 31 14.84 -1.78 12.77
N GLN A 32 14.51 -2.99 13.25
CA GLN A 32 14.15 -3.20 14.66
C GLN A 32 15.27 -2.84 15.63
N ALA A 33 16.53 -3.04 15.25
CA ALA A 33 17.68 -2.75 16.10
C ALA A 33 18.10 -1.27 16.09
N GLN A 34 17.89 -0.56 14.98
CA GLN A 34 18.53 0.74 14.74
C GLN A 34 17.55 1.88 14.50
N PHE A 35 16.32 1.60 14.06
CA PHE A 35 15.36 2.66 13.77
C PHE A 35 14.77 3.21 15.08
N GLN A 36 14.95 4.50 15.30
CA GLN A 36 14.41 5.23 16.45
C GLN A 36 13.31 6.16 15.95
N PRO A 37 12.02 5.75 16.05
CA PRO A 37 10.91 6.58 15.58
C PRO A 37 10.78 7.84 16.45
N ARG A 38 10.50 8.96 15.79
CA ARG A 38 10.17 10.22 16.41
C ARG A 38 8.66 10.45 16.38
N ALA A 39 8.17 11.35 17.22
CA ALA A 39 6.74 11.64 17.31
C ALA A 39 6.17 12.29 16.04
N ASP A 40 7.01 12.95 15.24
CA ASP A 40 6.69 13.61 13.97
C ASP A 40 6.90 12.70 12.75
N ASP A 41 7.34 11.45 12.93
CA ASP A 41 7.53 10.53 11.82
C ASP A 41 6.19 10.00 11.29
N ILE A 42 6.05 9.96 9.96
CA ILE A 42 4.92 9.36 9.26
C ILE A 42 5.40 8.09 8.57
N ILE A 43 4.79 6.95 8.90
CA ILE A 43 5.14 5.65 8.32
C ILE A 43 4.11 5.28 7.25
N LEU A 44 4.54 5.25 5.99
CA LEU A 44 3.77 4.64 4.91
C LEU A 44 4.01 3.12 4.89
N ALA A 45 3.01 2.36 5.34
CA ALA A 45 3.06 0.91 5.32
C ALA A 45 2.29 0.34 4.13
N THR A 46 3.00 -0.31 3.20
CA THR A 46 2.40 -1.07 2.08
C THR A 46 2.96 -2.49 2.06
N TYR A 47 2.09 -3.50 1.95
CA TYR A 47 2.43 -4.93 1.95
C TYR A 47 3.14 -5.43 3.25
N PRO A 48 2.86 -6.63 3.81
CA PRO A 48 2.30 -7.84 3.19
C PRO A 48 0.86 -8.19 3.59
N LYS A 49 0.17 -8.89 2.69
CA LYS A 49 -1.23 -9.38 2.80
C LYS A 49 -1.60 -10.09 4.12
N GLY A 50 -0.63 -10.49 4.93
CA GLY A 50 -0.86 -11.07 6.25
C GLY A 50 -1.23 -10.05 7.34
N LEU A 51 -0.84 -8.78 7.19
CA LEU A 51 -1.02 -7.76 8.23
C LEU A 51 -2.26 -6.87 8.01
N THR A 52 -2.92 -6.96 6.85
CA THR A 52 -4.10 -6.15 6.49
C THR A 52 -5.17 -6.14 7.58
N MET A 53 -5.46 -7.32 8.15
CA MET A 53 -6.45 -7.46 9.22
C MET A 53 -6.05 -6.81 10.54
N ARG A 54 -4.77 -6.86 10.88
CA ARG A 54 -4.26 -6.24 12.11
C ARG A 54 -4.31 -4.72 12.00
N TYR A 55 -3.84 -4.17 10.88
CA TYR A 55 -3.88 -2.73 10.64
C TYR A 55 -5.31 -2.20 10.49
N TRP A 56 -6.22 -2.96 9.85
CA TRP A 56 -7.63 -2.59 9.79
C TRP A 56 -8.28 -2.51 11.18
N LYS A 57 -8.10 -3.54 12.01
CA LYS A 57 -8.65 -3.52 13.37
C LYS A 57 -8.06 -2.36 14.18
N GLN A 58 -6.77 -2.11 14.04
CA GLN A 58 -6.11 -1.03 14.75
C GLN A 58 -6.56 0.35 14.24
N SER A 59 -6.78 0.53 12.94
CA SER A 59 -7.27 1.81 12.39
C SER A 59 -8.68 2.14 12.85
N VAL A 60 -9.51 1.13 13.13
CA VAL A 60 -10.85 1.34 13.73
C VAL A 60 -10.74 1.82 15.18
N ILE A 61 -9.71 1.38 15.93
CA ILE A 61 -9.50 1.75 17.33
C ILE A 61 -8.76 3.09 17.46
N GLU A 62 -7.71 3.29 16.67
CA GLU A 62 -6.79 4.43 16.71
C GLU A 62 -6.80 5.19 15.38
N HIS A 63 -7.99 5.62 14.95
CA HIS A 63 -8.23 6.34 13.69
C HIS A 63 -7.40 7.64 13.55
N ASP A 64 -7.01 8.23 14.68
CA ASP A 64 -6.15 9.41 14.82
C ASP A 64 -4.65 9.11 14.70
N ARG A 65 -4.24 7.84 14.72
CA ARG A 65 -2.84 7.38 14.55
C ARG A 65 -2.62 6.49 13.33
N ILE A 66 -3.68 5.84 12.82
CA ILE A 66 -3.61 4.93 11.68
C ILE A 66 -4.73 5.26 10.70
N LEU A 67 -4.35 5.80 9.55
CA LEU A 67 -5.22 5.94 8.39
C LEU A 67 -5.14 4.69 7.52
N PHE A 68 -6.27 3.99 7.37
CA PHE A 68 -6.37 2.84 6.48
C PHE A 68 -7.03 3.24 5.16
N LEU A 69 -6.33 3.06 4.05
CA LEU A 69 -6.80 3.41 2.71
C LEU A 69 -6.96 2.15 1.86
N LYS A 70 -8.09 2.02 1.17
CA LYS A 70 -8.30 0.99 0.14
C LYS A 70 -7.99 1.59 -1.22
N TYR A 71 -7.17 0.87 -2.00
CA TYR A 71 -6.74 1.34 -3.31
C TYR A 71 -7.93 1.60 -4.24
N ASP A 72 -8.91 0.69 -4.29
CA ASP A 72 -10.05 0.83 -5.21
C ASP A 72 -10.93 2.05 -4.87
N GLU A 73 -11.10 2.36 -3.58
CA GLU A 73 -11.82 3.56 -3.13
C GLU A 73 -11.03 4.84 -3.43
N MET A 74 -9.71 4.82 -3.22
CA MET A 74 -8.83 5.93 -3.57
C MET A 74 -8.85 6.20 -5.07
N MET A 75 -8.90 5.17 -5.90
CA MET A 75 -9.01 5.32 -7.35
C MET A 75 -10.40 5.79 -7.79
N ALA A 76 -11.46 5.47 -7.04
CA ALA A 76 -12.81 5.92 -7.33
C ALA A 76 -13.05 7.40 -6.99
N ASP A 77 -12.44 7.90 -5.90
CA ASP A 77 -12.52 9.30 -5.49
C ASP A 77 -11.18 9.78 -4.89
N PRO A 78 -10.18 10.10 -5.74
CA PRO A 78 -8.86 10.48 -5.26
C PRO A 78 -8.86 11.77 -4.45
N THR A 79 -9.67 12.75 -4.85
CA THR A 79 -9.73 14.07 -4.19
C THR A 79 -10.20 13.93 -2.75
N LYS A 80 -11.26 13.15 -2.51
CA LYS A 80 -11.72 12.86 -1.14
C LYS A 80 -10.62 12.24 -0.28
N HIS A 81 -9.88 11.26 -0.82
CA HIS A 81 -8.85 10.57 -0.06
C HIS A 81 -7.61 11.46 0.19
N VAL A 82 -7.28 12.36 -0.73
CA VAL A 82 -6.24 13.38 -0.52
C VAL A 82 -6.63 14.35 0.59
N LYS A 83 -7.90 14.78 0.64
CA LYS A 83 -8.41 15.60 1.75
C LYS A 83 -8.37 14.84 3.09
N MET A 84 -8.83 13.59 3.12
CA MET A 84 -8.74 12.74 4.31
C MET A 84 -7.29 12.56 4.79
N LEU A 85 -6.34 12.40 3.86
CA LEU A 85 -4.92 12.30 4.21
C LEU A 85 -4.40 13.62 4.79
N ALA A 86 -4.75 14.76 4.21
CA ALA A 86 -4.36 16.07 4.71
C ALA A 86 -4.90 16.33 6.13
N GLU A 87 -6.15 15.97 6.39
CA GLU A 87 -6.76 16.01 7.73
C GLU A 87 -6.01 15.13 8.73
N PHE A 88 -5.71 13.88 8.34
CA PHE A 88 -4.97 12.93 9.16
C PHE A 88 -3.56 13.44 9.51
N LEU A 89 -2.89 14.09 8.56
CA LEU A 89 -1.59 14.73 8.73
C LEU A 89 -1.64 16.06 9.50
N ARG A 90 -2.84 16.48 9.97
CA ARG A 90 -3.08 17.73 10.71
C ARG A 90 -2.76 18.99 9.89
N VAL A 91 -2.88 18.88 8.57
CA VAL A 91 -2.70 19.98 7.61
C VAL A 91 -3.87 20.02 6.62
N PRO A 92 -5.12 20.18 7.11
CA PRO A 92 -6.29 20.20 6.24
C PRO A 92 -6.21 21.38 5.26
N PHE A 93 -6.79 21.21 4.07
CA PHE A 93 -6.91 22.29 3.12
C PHE A 93 -7.79 23.41 3.67
N THR A 94 -7.36 24.64 3.47
CA THR A 94 -8.13 25.84 3.79
C THR A 94 -9.28 26.03 2.80
N SER A 95 -10.32 26.76 3.19
CA SER A 95 -11.43 27.07 2.28
C SER A 95 -10.99 27.86 1.04
N GLU A 96 -9.87 28.58 1.11
CA GLU A 96 -9.28 29.25 -0.05
C GLU A 96 -8.64 28.26 -1.02
N GLU A 97 -7.84 27.33 -0.51
CA GLU A 97 -7.23 26.26 -1.31
C GLU A 97 -8.28 25.36 -1.96
N GLU A 98 -9.37 25.06 -1.25
CA GLU A 98 -10.48 24.30 -1.83
C GLU A 98 -11.19 25.08 -2.95
N ARG A 99 -11.46 26.38 -2.77
CA ARG A 99 -12.03 27.22 -3.84
C ARG A 99 -11.08 27.36 -5.04
N ALA A 100 -9.78 27.31 -4.79
CA ALA A 100 -8.74 27.35 -5.82
C ALA A 100 -8.48 25.97 -6.47
N ASN A 101 -9.20 24.91 -6.07
CA ASN A 101 -9.04 23.54 -6.55
C ASN A 101 -7.64 22.96 -6.34
N VAL A 102 -6.96 23.35 -5.25
CA VAL A 102 -5.65 22.80 -4.89
C VAL A 102 -5.70 21.27 -4.66
N PRO A 103 -6.72 20.69 -4.00
CA PRO A 103 -6.82 19.23 -3.83
C PRO A 103 -6.84 18.48 -5.17
N GLU A 104 -7.61 18.97 -6.14
CA GLU A 104 -7.72 18.42 -7.49
C GLU A 104 -6.39 18.54 -8.25
N GLU A 105 -5.67 19.65 -8.06
CA GLU A 105 -4.35 19.85 -8.66
C GLU A 105 -3.31 18.88 -8.07
N VAL A 106 -3.34 18.63 -6.75
CA VAL A 106 -2.50 17.60 -6.12
C VAL A 106 -2.79 16.23 -6.71
N VAL A 107 -4.07 15.87 -6.88
CA VAL A 107 -4.47 14.62 -7.54
C VAL A 107 -3.93 14.55 -8.97
N ARG A 108 -4.05 15.64 -9.74
CA ARG A 108 -3.55 15.71 -11.12
C ARG A 108 -2.05 15.50 -11.19
N LEU A 109 -1.28 16.17 -10.33
CA LEU A 109 0.18 16.06 -10.26
C LEU A 109 0.64 14.65 -9.83
N CYS A 110 -0.08 14.04 -8.89
CA CYS A 110 0.19 12.68 -8.40
C CYS A 110 -0.48 11.57 -9.23
N SER A 111 -1.14 11.91 -10.34
CA SER A 111 -1.84 10.94 -11.17
C SER A 111 -0.87 9.97 -11.84
N PHE A 112 -1.37 8.75 -12.11
CA PHE A 112 -0.58 7.70 -12.75
C PHE A 112 0.06 8.17 -14.06
N ASP A 113 -0.71 8.83 -14.92
CA ASP A 113 -0.22 9.29 -16.23
C ASP A 113 0.82 10.40 -16.12
N ASN A 114 0.64 11.35 -15.18
CA ASN A 114 1.61 12.41 -14.95
C ASN A 114 2.93 11.86 -14.39
N LEU A 115 2.87 10.99 -13.38
CA LEU A 115 4.06 10.36 -12.80
C LEU A 115 4.79 9.45 -13.80
N LYS A 116 4.04 8.69 -14.62
CA LYS A 116 4.62 7.86 -15.69
C LYS A 116 5.29 8.72 -16.77
N GLY A 117 4.68 9.85 -17.14
CA GLY A 117 5.25 10.81 -18.09
C GLY A 117 6.55 11.44 -17.57
N LEU A 118 6.58 11.85 -16.29
CA LEU A 118 7.77 12.41 -15.64
C LEU A 118 8.94 11.43 -15.59
N HIS A 119 8.68 10.14 -15.34
CA HIS A 119 9.73 9.12 -15.37
C HIS A 119 10.28 8.90 -16.78
N SER A 120 9.38 8.82 -17.77
CA SER A 120 9.74 8.59 -19.18
C SER A 120 10.61 9.72 -19.76
N ALA A 121 10.64 10.89 -19.11
CA ALA A 121 11.41 12.07 -19.50
C ALA A 121 12.90 12.03 -19.08
N GLY A 122 13.43 10.87 -18.66
CA GLY A 122 14.89 10.62 -18.69
C GLY A 122 15.62 10.61 -17.34
N ARG A 123 14.94 10.38 -16.21
CA ARG A 123 15.63 10.05 -14.94
C ARG A 123 15.81 8.55 -14.84
N SER A 124 17.06 8.07 -14.92
CA SER A 124 17.40 6.67 -14.64
C SER A 124 17.35 6.42 -13.13
N ASP A 125 16.17 6.52 -12.55
CA ASP A 125 15.97 6.31 -11.13
C ASP A 125 15.77 4.81 -10.86
N ARG A 126 16.51 4.29 -9.87
CA ARG A 126 16.41 2.90 -9.43
C ARG A 126 15.81 2.87 -8.03
N VAL A 127 14.66 2.24 -7.88
CA VAL A 127 14.05 2.00 -6.56
C VAL A 127 14.28 0.54 -6.18
N GLY A 128 15.01 0.31 -5.09
CA GLY A 128 15.31 -1.05 -4.61
C GLY A 128 16.12 -1.90 -5.60
N GLY A 129 16.87 -1.27 -6.51
CA GLY A 129 17.68 -1.94 -7.53
C GLY A 129 16.94 -2.29 -8.82
N LEU A 130 15.63 -2.02 -8.93
CA LEU A 130 14.84 -2.25 -10.14
C LEU A 130 14.71 -0.97 -10.99
N PRO A 131 14.68 -1.06 -12.33
CA PRO A 131 14.31 0.05 -13.19
C PRO A 131 12.92 0.57 -12.84
N MET A 132 12.74 1.89 -12.79
CA MET A 132 11.45 2.47 -12.41
C MET A 132 10.32 2.17 -13.40
N ASP A 133 10.64 1.82 -14.65
CA ASP A 133 9.65 1.39 -15.67
C ASP A 133 8.80 0.21 -15.20
N ASN A 134 9.33 -0.63 -14.29
CA ASN A 134 8.59 -1.75 -13.71
C ASN A 134 7.55 -1.33 -12.66
N PHE A 135 7.54 -0.07 -12.21
CA PHE A 135 6.56 0.43 -11.23
C PHE A 135 5.25 0.89 -11.90
N PHE A 136 5.28 1.33 -13.15
CA PHE A 136 4.11 1.85 -13.88
C PHE A 136 3.57 0.85 -14.92
N ARG A 137 2.86 -0.19 -14.45
CA ARG A 137 2.28 -1.24 -15.32
C ARG A 137 0.96 -0.83 -15.98
N SER A 138 -0.15 -0.96 -15.26
CA SER A 138 -1.51 -0.65 -15.77
C SER A 138 -2.26 0.37 -14.91
N GLY A 139 -2.06 0.39 -13.59
CA GLY A 139 -2.69 1.35 -12.68
C GLY A 139 -4.21 1.24 -12.62
N LYS A 140 -4.79 0.09 -13.02
CA LYS A 140 -6.23 -0.11 -13.18
C LYS A 140 -6.78 -1.11 -12.17
N VAL A 141 -7.93 -0.75 -11.59
CA VAL A 141 -8.77 -1.67 -10.81
C VAL A 141 -9.36 -2.72 -11.75
N GLY A 142 -9.37 -3.99 -11.33
CA GLY A 142 -10.00 -5.09 -12.07
C GLY A 142 -9.13 -5.78 -13.14
N ASP A 143 -7.87 -5.37 -13.31
CA ASP A 143 -6.94 -5.97 -14.29
C ASP A 143 -6.65 -7.46 -14.04
N TRP A 144 -7.00 -7.98 -12.86
CA TRP A 144 -6.93 -9.41 -12.55
C TRP A 144 -7.75 -10.28 -13.52
N ARG A 145 -8.85 -9.75 -14.09
CA ARG A 145 -9.72 -10.47 -15.04
C ARG A 145 -9.01 -10.87 -16.33
N ASN A 146 -7.92 -10.18 -16.67
CA ASN A 146 -7.08 -10.49 -17.83
C ASN A 146 -6.07 -11.62 -17.57
N HIS A 147 -5.93 -12.06 -16.31
CA HIS A 147 -4.87 -12.98 -15.89
C HIS A 147 -5.39 -14.20 -15.12
N LEU A 148 -6.56 -14.12 -14.50
CA LEU A 148 -7.15 -15.20 -13.70
C LEU A 148 -8.41 -15.73 -14.36
N THR A 149 -8.59 -17.05 -14.30
CA THR A 149 -9.87 -17.66 -14.64
C THR A 149 -10.91 -17.36 -13.55
N GLU A 150 -12.19 -17.47 -13.90
CA GLU A 150 -13.29 -17.28 -12.94
C GLU A 150 -13.20 -18.24 -11.75
N GLU A 151 -12.74 -19.48 -11.98
CA GLU A 151 -12.51 -20.46 -10.91
C GLU A 151 -11.44 -19.97 -9.92
N MET A 152 -10.32 -19.46 -10.44
CA MET A 152 -9.23 -18.92 -9.60
C MET A 152 -9.68 -17.71 -8.81
N ALA A 153 -10.43 -16.80 -9.44
CA ALA A 153 -10.99 -15.62 -8.78
C ALA A 153 -11.96 -16.01 -7.67
N THR A 154 -12.93 -16.88 -7.98
CA THR A 154 -13.91 -17.39 -7.01
C THR A 154 -13.21 -18.07 -5.82
N LYS A 155 -12.14 -18.82 -6.07
CA LYS A 155 -11.35 -19.45 -5.01
C LYS A 155 -10.68 -18.41 -4.11
N LEU A 156 -10.12 -17.34 -4.68
CA LEU A 156 -9.52 -16.24 -3.93
C LEU A 156 -10.57 -15.47 -3.11
N ASP A 157 -11.72 -15.16 -3.71
CA ASP A 157 -12.82 -14.46 -3.04
C ASP A 157 -13.27 -15.22 -1.79
N ARG A 158 -13.49 -16.54 -1.91
CA ARG A 158 -13.84 -17.40 -0.76
C ARG A 158 -12.77 -17.39 0.33
N ILE A 159 -11.48 -17.34 -0.02
CA ILE A 159 -10.40 -17.26 0.96
C ILE A 159 -10.42 -15.90 1.66
N VAL A 160 -10.61 -14.81 0.91
CA VAL A 160 -10.68 -13.44 1.43
C VAL A 160 -11.89 -13.30 2.35
N GLU A 161 -13.09 -13.65 1.90
CA GLU A 161 -14.32 -13.62 2.70
C GLU A 161 -14.15 -14.41 4.01
N LYS A 162 -13.63 -15.64 3.94
CA LYS A 162 -13.41 -16.46 5.14
C LYS A 162 -12.43 -15.82 6.11
N LYS A 163 -11.40 -15.12 5.63
CA LYS A 163 -10.38 -14.47 6.46
C LYS A 163 -10.86 -13.13 7.04
N LEU A 164 -11.73 -12.43 6.33
CA LEU A 164 -12.25 -11.12 6.71
C LEU A 164 -13.58 -11.19 7.46
N LYS A 165 -14.23 -12.36 7.50
CA LYS A 165 -15.51 -12.55 8.18
C LYS A 165 -15.49 -12.03 9.62
N GLY A 166 -16.46 -11.18 9.96
CA GLY A 166 -16.59 -10.58 11.28
C GLY A 166 -15.62 -9.44 11.59
N SER A 167 -14.82 -8.99 10.62
CA SER A 167 -13.89 -7.87 10.81
C SER A 167 -14.47 -6.50 10.46
N GLY A 168 -15.56 -6.46 9.72
CA GLY A 168 -16.08 -5.22 9.11
C GLY A 168 -15.33 -4.77 7.86
N LEU A 169 -14.22 -5.42 7.48
CA LEU A 169 -13.52 -5.16 6.22
C LEU A 169 -14.09 -6.01 5.08
N ALA A 170 -14.42 -5.35 3.97
CA ALA A 170 -14.87 -5.98 2.73
C ALA A 170 -14.21 -5.32 1.50
N PHE A 171 -14.09 -6.09 0.42
CA PHE A 171 -13.52 -5.72 -0.87
C PHE A 171 -14.48 -6.13 -1.98
#